data_AF-A0A355WMR6-F1
#
_entry.id   AF-A0A355WMR6-F1
#
_cell.length_a   1.000
_cell.length_b   1.000
_cell.length_c   1.000
_cell.angle_alpha   90.00
_cell.angle_beta   90.00
_cell.angle_gamma   90.00
#
_symmetry.space_group_name_H-M   'P 1'
#
loop_
_entity.id
_entity.type
_entity.pdbx_description
1 polymer ?
#
loop_
_entity_poly.entity_id
_entity_poly.type
_entity_poly.pdbx_seq_one_letter_code
_entity_poly.pdbx_strand_id
1 'polypeptide(L)'
;EAVQSVTEAAATGDNAVVQAVARAVGMAATANESAAMMAKLPLEFKTLGFGTHKAWDSIADLAQTGATQTILTAAIGDILLNCTACHASYQFANEDVTQ
;
A
#
# COMPACT_ATOMS: atom_id res chain seq x y z
N GLU A 1 -2.31 -7.55 -5.48
CA GLU A 1 -1.40 -7.55 -6.64
C GLU A 1 -0.12 -6.78 -6.36
N ALA A 2 -0.15 -5.45 -6.14
CA ALA A 2 1.05 -4.63 -5.92
C ALA A 2 2.03 -5.17 -4.84
N VAL A 3 1.54 -5.59 -3.67
CA VAL A 3 2.37 -6.21 -2.61
C VAL A 3 3.19 -7.39 -3.14
N GLN A 4 2.55 -8.29 -3.89
CA GLN A 4 3.20 -9.49 -4.40
C GLN A 4 4.27 -9.10 -5.42
N SER A 5 3.94 -8.27 -6.40
CA SER A 5 4.85 -7.92 -7.49
C SER A 5 6.03 -7.08 -7.02
N VAL A 6 5.81 -6.15 -6.08
CA VAL A 6 6.89 -5.38 -5.45
C VAL A 6 7.80 -6.27 -4.62
N THR A 7 7.25 -7.23 -3.88
CA THR A 7 8.05 -8.19 -3.09
C THR A 7 8.93 -9.06 -3.99
N GLU A 8 8.37 -9.57 -5.09
CA GLU A 8 9.11 -10.37 -6.06
C GLU A 8 10.24 -9.55 -6.72
N ALA A 9 9.93 -8.35 -7.20
CA ALA A 9 10.91 -7.47 -7.83
C ALA A 9 12.01 -7.02 -6.85
N ALA A 10 11.66 -6.74 -5.59
CA ALA A 10 12.64 -6.42 -4.55
C ALA A 10 13.58 -7.59 -4.26
N ALA A 11 13.08 -8.83 -4.28
CA ALA A 11 13.87 -10.04 -4.09
C ALA A 11 14.86 -10.32 -5.23
N THR A 12 14.53 -9.89 -6.46
CA THR A 12 15.42 -10.04 -7.63
C THR A 12 16.27 -8.80 -7.89
N GLY A 13 16.09 -7.72 -7.13
CA GLY A 13 16.80 -6.45 -7.33
C GLY A 13 16.33 -5.65 -8.55
N ASP A 14 15.11 -5.88 -9.02
CA ASP A 14 14.52 -5.13 -10.14
C ASP A 14 13.87 -3.83 -9.65
N ASN A 15 14.71 -2.82 -9.43
CA ASN A 15 14.26 -1.52 -8.94
C ASN A 15 13.33 -0.79 -9.93
N ALA A 16 13.42 -1.07 -11.23
CA ALA A 16 12.54 -0.45 -12.22
C ALA A 16 11.10 -0.96 -12.05
N VAL A 17 10.92 -2.27 -11.85
CA VAL A 17 9.60 -2.85 -11.57
C VAL A 17 9.09 -2.41 -10.20
N VAL A 18 9.92 -2.40 -9.16
CA VAL A 18 9.53 -1.88 -7.83
C VAL A 18 9.01 -0.44 -7.94
N GLN A 19 9.76 0.44 -8.60
CA GLN A 19 9.38 1.84 -8.79
C GLN A 19 8.03 1.95 -9.51
N ALA A 20 7.88 1.28 -10.65
CA ALA A 20 6.69 1.39 -11.49
C ALA A 20 5.43 0.89 -10.76
N VAL A 21 5.50 -0.28 -10.14
CA VAL A 21 4.36 -0.90 -9.45
C VAL A 21 4.01 -0.12 -8.19
N ALA A 22 5.00 0.26 -7.37
CA ALA A 22 4.75 1.03 -6.16
C ALA A 22 4.16 2.41 -6.48
N ARG A 23 4.66 3.10 -7.52
CA ARG A 23 4.12 4.40 -7.94
C ARG A 23 2.67 4.31 -8.40
N ALA A 24 2.29 3.24 -9.10
CA ALA A 24 0.93 3.04 -9.61
C ALA A 24 -0.12 2.98 -8.48
N VAL A 25 0.26 2.51 -7.30
CA VAL A 25 -0.61 2.44 -6.11
C VAL A 25 -0.31 3.54 -5.08
N GLY A 26 0.52 4.52 -5.43
CA GLY A 26 0.85 5.68 -4.59
C GLY A 26 -0.30 6.67 -4.45
N MET A 27 -0.01 7.87 -3.94
CA MET A 27 -1.01 8.92 -3.71
C MET A 27 -1.79 9.31 -4.96
N ALA A 28 -1.17 9.22 -6.14
CA ALA A 28 -1.83 9.52 -7.40
C ALA A 28 -3.06 8.64 -7.65
N ALA A 29 -3.08 7.40 -7.12
CA ALA A 29 -4.24 6.51 -7.23
C ALA A 29 -5.49 7.07 -6.54
N THR A 30 -5.33 7.94 -5.53
CA THR A 30 -6.45 8.51 -4.76
C THR A 30 -7.18 9.65 -5.48
N ALA A 31 -6.62 10.17 -6.58
CA ALA A 31 -7.13 11.37 -7.24
C ALA A 31 -8.54 11.20 -7.85
N ASN A 32 -8.93 9.96 -8.17
CA ASN A 32 -10.22 9.63 -8.78
C ASN A 32 -11.25 9.08 -7.80
N GLU A 33 -10.95 9.11 -6.49
CA GLU A 33 -11.87 8.63 -5.48
C GLU A 33 -13.07 9.57 -5.31
N SER A 34 -14.24 8.99 -5.05
CA SER A 34 -15.47 9.77 -4.89
C SER A 34 -15.43 10.63 -3.63
N ALA A 35 -15.53 11.95 -3.79
CA ALA A 35 -15.59 12.89 -2.65
C ALA A 35 -16.76 12.57 -1.70
N ALA A 36 -17.90 12.13 -2.24
CA ALA A 36 -19.07 11.75 -1.45
C ALA A 36 -18.82 10.49 -0.62
N MET A 37 -18.02 9.55 -1.13
CA MET A 37 -17.61 8.36 -0.40
C MET A 37 -16.57 8.72 0.68
N MET A 38 -15.54 9.50 0.32
CA MET A 38 -14.51 9.96 1.26
C MET A 38 -15.08 10.76 2.45
N ALA A 39 -16.17 11.52 2.23
CA ALA A 39 -16.86 12.23 3.28
C ALA A 39 -17.51 11.31 4.34
N LYS A 40 -17.87 10.07 3.97
CA LYS A 40 -18.51 9.08 4.86
C LYS A 40 -17.52 8.21 5.63
N LEU A 41 -16.25 8.19 5.21
CA LEU A 41 -15.25 7.35 5.85
C LEU A 41 -14.80 7.90 7.22
N PRO A 42 -14.56 7.02 8.21
CA PRO A 42 -13.92 7.39 9.48
C PRO A 42 -12.58 8.09 9.26
N LEU A 43 -12.21 8.98 10.18
CA LEU A 43 -10.96 9.74 10.08
C LEU A 43 -9.73 8.82 10.12
N GLU A 44 -9.76 7.82 11.00
CA GLU A 44 -8.71 6.83 11.17
C GLU A 44 -8.55 5.97 9.92
N PHE A 45 -9.67 5.60 9.27
CA PHE A 45 -9.65 4.87 7.99
C PHE A 45 -8.93 5.68 6.91
N LYS A 46 -9.27 6.96 6.76
CA LYS A 46 -8.62 7.85 5.78
C LYS A 46 -7.14 8.04 6.09
N THR A 47 -6.80 8.20 7.36
CA THR A 47 -5.41 8.35 7.82
C THR A 47 -4.60 7.11 7.44
N LEU A 48 -5.12 5.91 7.70
CA LEU A 48 -4.44 4.67 7.37
C LEU A 48 -4.36 4.44 5.86
N GLY A 49 -5.43 4.71 5.12
CA GLY A 49 -5.46 4.61 3.66
C GLY A 49 -4.43 5.54 3.00
N PHE A 50 -4.45 6.83 3.33
CA PHE A 50 -3.46 7.78 2.82
C PHE A 50 -2.04 7.48 3.29
N GLY A 51 -1.86 7.01 4.53
CA GLY A 51 -0.57 6.54 5.03
C GLY A 51 -0.01 5.40 4.18
N THR A 52 -0.87 4.46 3.77
CA THR A 52 -0.51 3.34 2.89
C THR A 52 -0.11 3.83 1.50
N HIS A 53 -0.89 4.71 0.88
CA HIS A 53 -0.54 5.29 -0.42
C HIS A 53 0.78 6.06 -0.39
N LYS A 54 1.05 6.86 0.66
CA LYS A 54 2.33 7.54 0.84
C LYS A 54 3.50 6.58 1.03
N ALA A 55 3.30 5.49 1.77
CA ALA A 55 4.34 4.49 1.96
C ALA A 55 4.74 3.82 0.64
N TRP A 56 3.78 3.59 -0.27
CA TRP A 56 4.08 3.14 -1.63
C TRP A 56 4.89 4.16 -2.44
N ASP A 57 4.56 5.45 -2.35
CA ASP A 57 5.38 6.50 -2.98
C ASP A 57 6.81 6.50 -2.44
N SER A 58 7.00 6.33 -1.13
CA SER A 58 8.34 6.22 -0.52
C SER A 58 9.11 5.00 -1.02
N ILE A 59 8.46 3.84 -1.19
CA ILE A 59 9.08 2.65 -1.78
C ILE A 59 9.50 2.92 -3.23
N ALA A 60 8.65 3.62 -4.01
CA ALA A 60 9.00 4.01 -5.37
C ALA A 60 10.21 4.96 -5.42
N ASP A 61 10.30 5.91 -4.49
CA ASP A 61 11.44 6.83 -4.37
C ASP A 61 12.74 6.10 -3.97
N LEU A 62 12.66 5.15 -3.04
CA LEU A 62 13.79 4.30 -2.65
C LEU A 62 14.30 3.48 -3.86
N ALA A 63 13.39 2.85 -4.60
CA ALA A 63 13.77 2.09 -5.79
C ALA A 63 14.40 2.99 -6.87
N GLN A 64 13.84 4.18 -7.09
CA GLN A 64 14.37 5.17 -8.04
C GLN A 64 15.80 5.61 -7.69
N THR A 65 16.12 5.72 -6.40
CA THR A 65 17.47 6.09 -5.93
C THR A 65 18.47 4.92 -5.88
N GLY A 66 18.06 3.72 -6.32
CA GLY A 66 18.94 2.56 -6.34
C GLY A 66 19.09 1.86 -5.00
N ALA A 67 18.08 1.96 -4.11
CA ALA A 67 18.11 1.28 -2.81
C ALA A 67 18.40 -0.23 -2.95
N THR A 68 19.08 -0.78 -1.96
CA THR A 68 19.41 -2.20 -1.91
C THR A 68 18.17 -3.04 -1.64
N GLN A 69 18.23 -4.34 -1.98
CA GLN A 69 17.16 -5.29 -1.68
C GLN A 69 16.79 -5.31 -0.19
N THR A 70 17.78 -5.17 0.70
CA THR A 70 17.55 -5.10 2.15
C THR A 70 16.72 -3.87 2.54
N ILE A 71 17.04 -2.70 1.98
CA ILE A 71 16.29 -1.46 2.25
C ILE A 71 14.86 -1.58 1.72
N LEU A 72 14.69 -2.09 0.50
CA LEU A 72 13.36 -2.28 -0.10
C LEU A 72 12.54 -3.30 0.70
N THR A 73 13.14 -4.43 1.10
CA THR A 73 12.46 -5.45 1.92
C THR A 73 12.04 -4.91 3.28
N ALA A 74 12.88 -4.09 3.92
CA ALA A 74 12.53 -3.44 5.18
C ALA A 74 11.34 -2.48 5.00
N ALA A 75 11.35 -1.64 3.96
CA ALA A 75 10.24 -0.73 3.66
C ALA A 75 8.94 -1.48 3.33
N ILE A 76 9.03 -2.62 2.64
CA ILE A 76 7.88 -3.52 2.40
C ILE A 76 7.38 -4.10 3.74
N GLY A 77 8.28 -4.50 4.64
CA GLY A 77 7.91 -4.95 5.98
C GLY A 77 7.14 -3.89 6.76
N ASP A 78 7.58 -2.64 6.70
CA ASP A 78 6.94 -1.52 7.41
C ASP A 78 5.53 -1.25 6.88
N ILE A 79 5.32 -1.24 5.56
CA ILE A 79 3.98 -1.01 4.99
C ILE A 79 2.99 -2.15 5.31
N LEU A 80 3.46 -3.38 5.52
CA LEU A 80 2.60 -4.50 5.91
C LEU A 80 1.92 -4.28 7.28
N LEU A 81 2.49 -3.45 8.15
CA LEU A 81 1.83 -3.03 9.40
C LEU A 81 0.52 -2.29 9.14
N ASN A 82 0.45 -1.49 8.07
CA ASN A 82 -0.80 -0.81 7.69
C ASN A 82 -1.84 -1.81 7.22
N CYS A 83 -1.43 -2.85 6.47
CA CYS A 83 -2.33 -3.90 6.01
C CYS A 83 -2.98 -4.63 7.19
N THR A 84 -2.18 -5.06 8.17
CA THR A 84 -2.68 -5.79 9.34
C THR A 84 -3.52 -4.90 10.26
N ALA A 85 -3.13 -3.64 10.47
CA ALA A 85 -3.92 -2.68 11.23
C ALA A 85 -5.29 -2.40 10.59
N CYS A 86 -5.31 -2.27 9.26
CA CYS A 86 -6.55 -2.05 8.51
C CYS A 86 -7.47 -3.27 8.64
N HIS A 87 -6.94 -4.47 8.39
CA HIS A 87 -7.72 -5.68 8.48
C HIS A 87 -8.24 -5.93 9.90
N ALA A 88 -7.45 -5.66 10.94
CA ALA A 88 -7.91 -5.80 12.32
C ALA A 88 -9.10 -4.89 12.66
N SER A 89 -9.19 -3.70 12.04
CA SER A 89 -10.17 -2.66 12.40
C SER A 89 -11.36 -2.57 11.45
N TYR A 90 -11.17 -2.93 10.18
CA TYR A 90 -12.09 -2.64 9.08
C TYR A 90 -12.38 -3.83 8.17
N GLN A 91 -11.87 -5.03 8.47
CA GLN A 91 -12.36 -6.22 7.78
C GLN A 91 -13.85 -6.38 8.05
N PHE A 92 -14.62 -6.69 7.02
CA PHE A 92 -15.98 -7.14 7.22
C PHE A 92 -15.93 -8.46 7.99
N ALA A 93 -16.72 -8.58 9.04
CA ALA A 93 -17.02 -9.91 9.55
C ALA A 93 -17.69 -10.66 8.40
N ASN A 94 -17.24 -11.89 8.12
CA ASN A 94 -18.02 -12.77 7.27
C ASN A 94 -19.33 -12.99 8.01
N GLU A 95 -20.38 -12.28 7.58
CA GLU A 95 -21.72 -12.57 8.06
C GLU A 95 -22.05 -13.95 7.49
N ASP A 96 -22.22 -14.95 8.36
CA ASP A 96 -22.99 -16.13 7.99
C ASP A 96 -24.38 -15.64 7.64
N VAL A 97 -24.61 -15.36 6.35
CA VAL A 97 -25.92 -15.18 5.76
C VAL A 97 -26.60 -16.55 5.80
N THR A 98 -27.04 -16.95 6.99
CA THR A 98 -28.09 -17.95 7.13
C THR A 98 -29.39 -17.24 6.82
N GLN A 99 -29.89 -17.60 5.65
CA GLN A 99 -31.15 -17.20 5.04
C GLN A 99 -32.35 -17.55 5.92
#